data_AF-A0A2V7G8M7-F1
#
_entry.id   AF-A0A2V7G8M7-F1
#
_cell.length_a   1.000
_cell.length_b   1.000
_cell.length_c   1.000
_cell.angle_alpha   90.00
_cell.angle_beta   90.00
_cell.angle_gamma   90.00
#
_symmetry.space_group_name_H-M   'P 1'
#
loop_
_entity.id
_entity.type
_entity.pdbx_description
1 polymer ?
#
loop_
_entity_poly.entity_id
_entity_poly.type
_entity_poly.pdbx_seq_one_letter_code
_entity_poly.pdbx_strand_id
1 'polypeptide(L)'
;MVTRADLRRSRIDPRQPRFRAMLDGLQANILKAGGRDHAVYLCFRVRPGMADRARRWIRDFATRRMTSAREQLAEAAAHRRRKAAGRPIVNFFLSAKGYRALGARLELPGDPRFRAGMKRARARLKDPPPAAWEHGYRGDVHAAILLNDARAARLARQAERVRRELGGFATVLTVERGRVWRDARHEPIEHFGYVDGRSQPLFLKPDIDKEKKREGIGPRRWGSPTRSKASAPARSPSDGSRTAPRWR
;
A
#
# COMPACT_ATOMS: atom_id res chain seq x y z
N MET A 1 -5.33 20.48 13.95
CA MET A 1 -4.08 20.60 13.17
C MET A 1 -3.70 19.23 12.63
N VAL A 2 -3.81 18.99 11.32
CA VAL A 2 -3.25 17.76 10.71
C VAL A 2 -1.78 18.03 10.44
N THR A 3 -0.91 17.51 11.30
CA THR A 3 0.54 17.59 11.11
C THR A 3 0.90 16.84 9.83
N ARG A 4 1.30 17.57 8.79
CA ARG A 4 1.74 17.02 7.51
C ARG A 4 2.87 16.01 7.73
N ALA A 5 2.76 14.84 7.11
CA ALA A 5 3.77 13.79 7.10
C ALA A 5 4.97 14.18 6.21
N ASP A 6 6.08 14.68 6.76
CA ASP A 6 7.32 14.83 5.99
C ASP A 6 8.10 13.51 5.95
N LEU A 7 7.82 12.71 4.93
CA LEU A 7 8.47 11.41 4.68
C LEU A 7 9.87 11.53 4.05
N ARG A 8 10.38 12.76 3.82
CA ARG A 8 11.80 12.99 3.48
C ARG A 8 12.72 12.79 4.68
N ARG A 9 12.14 12.66 5.88
CA ARG A 9 12.86 12.31 7.10
C ARG A 9 13.05 10.80 7.15
N SER A 10 14.29 10.33 6.93
CA SER A 10 14.70 8.99 7.34
C SER A 10 14.93 8.95 8.86
N ARG A 11 15.08 7.75 9.44
CA ARG A 11 15.23 7.53 10.91
C ARG A 11 13.99 7.92 11.72
N ILE A 12 12.80 7.57 11.22
CA ILE A 12 11.53 7.74 11.93
C ILE A 12 11.55 6.81 13.16
N ASP A 13 11.52 7.39 14.37
CA ASP A 13 11.33 6.62 15.60
C ASP A 13 9.84 6.61 15.96
N PRO A 14 9.13 5.48 15.80
CA PRO A 14 7.69 5.42 16.01
C PRO A 14 7.26 5.66 17.46
N ARG A 15 8.20 5.69 18.42
CA ARG A 15 7.93 6.01 19.82
C ARG A 15 7.84 7.52 20.07
N GLN A 16 8.35 8.34 19.17
CA GLN A 16 8.35 9.79 19.36
C GLN A 16 6.98 10.38 19.00
N PRO A 17 6.34 11.16 19.90
CA PRO A 17 4.99 11.69 19.68
C PRO A 17 4.81 12.48 18.39
N ARG A 18 5.86 13.18 17.92
CA ARG A 18 5.85 13.97 16.68
C ARG A 18 5.50 13.19 15.42
N PHE A 19 5.70 11.87 15.41
CA PHE A 19 5.37 11.02 14.25
C PHE A 19 3.99 10.37 14.34
N ARG A 20 3.29 10.49 15.47
CA ARG A 20 2.03 9.76 15.73
C ARG A 20 0.96 10.08 14.69
N ALA A 21 0.65 11.35 14.47
CA ALA A 21 -0.39 11.77 13.52
C ALA A 21 -0.09 11.30 12.09
N MET A 22 1.18 11.34 11.67
CA MET A 22 1.62 10.82 10.37
C MET A 22 1.42 9.31 10.27
N LEU A 23 1.87 8.55 11.28
CA LEU A 23 1.79 7.09 11.26
C LEU A 23 0.35 6.57 11.38
N ASP A 24 -0.54 7.34 12.01
CA ASP A 24 -1.98 7.07 12.05
C ASP A 24 -2.66 7.32 10.70
N GLY A 25 -2.26 8.39 10.00
CA GLY A 25 -2.81 8.72 8.68
C GLY A 25 -2.17 7.97 7.51
N LEU A 26 -1.02 7.31 7.72
CA LEU A 26 -0.31 6.55 6.70
C LEU A 26 -0.73 5.09 6.71
N GLN A 27 -1.00 4.51 5.53
CA GLN A 27 -1.31 3.09 5.45
C GLN A 27 -0.09 2.21 5.80
N ALA A 28 -0.37 1.02 6.32
CA ALA A 28 0.57 -0.07 6.48
C ALA A 28 1.26 -0.44 5.14
N ASN A 29 2.30 -1.26 5.20
CA ASN A 29 3.03 -1.77 4.03
C ASN A 29 3.82 -0.73 3.22
N ILE A 30 3.85 0.55 3.63
CA ILE A 30 4.61 1.62 2.97
C ILE A 30 6.01 1.79 3.59
N LEU A 31 6.09 2.03 4.91
CA LEU A 31 7.38 2.24 5.59
C LEU A 31 8.12 0.94 5.90
N LYS A 32 7.38 -0.16 5.96
CA LYS A 32 7.86 -1.49 6.30
C LYS A 32 6.90 -2.53 5.73
N ALA A 33 7.42 -3.60 5.14
CA ALA A 33 6.62 -4.72 4.68
C ALA A 33 5.79 -5.34 5.82
N GLY A 34 4.59 -5.82 5.49
CA GLY A 34 3.65 -6.41 6.45
C GLY A 34 4.09 -7.73 7.08
N GLY A 35 5.04 -8.45 6.47
CA GLY A 35 5.57 -9.72 6.96
C GLY A 35 4.51 -10.82 7.06
N ARG A 36 3.65 -10.93 6.05
CA ARG A 36 2.60 -11.94 5.93
C ARG A 36 2.92 -12.85 4.75
N ASP A 37 2.64 -14.14 4.88
CA ASP A 37 3.01 -15.13 3.85
C ASP A 37 1.99 -15.27 2.73
N HIS A 38 0.76 -14.78 2.92
CA HIS A 38 -0.31 -14.84 1.93
C HIS A 38 -0.84 -13.45 1.61
N ALA A 39 -1.12 -13.22 0.32
CA ALA A 39 -1.67 -11.97 -0.18
C ALA A 39 -2.84 -12.23 -1.14
N VAL A 40 -3.82 -11.33 -1.16
CA VAL A 40 -4.85 -11.25 -2.20
C VAL A 40 -4.94 -9.81 -2.70
N TYR A 41 -4.80 -9.62 -4.01
CA TYR A 41 -5.07 -8.35 -4.69
C TYR A 41 -6.41 -8.44 -5.43
N LEU A 42 -7.31 -7.51 -5.15
CA LEU A 42 -8.58 -7.36 -5.85
C LEU A 42 -8.55 -6.07 -6.66
N CYS A 43 -8.44 -6.17 -7.97
CA CYS A 43 -8.53 -5.03 -8.89
C CYS A 43 -9.98 -4.88 -9.35
N PHE A 44 -10.54 -3.67 -9.29
CA PHE A 44 -11.93 -3.45 -9.68
C PHE A 44 -12.18 -2.13 -10.38
N ARG A 45 -13.31 -2.08 -11.09
CA ARG A 45 -13.84 -0.92 -11.78
C ARG A 45 -15.21 -0.57 -11.20
N VAL A 46 -15.39 0.68 -10.78
CA VAL A 46 -16.71 1.19 -10.36
C VAL A 46 -17.63 1.24 -11.59
N ARG A 47 -18.86 0.74 -11.46
CA ARG A 47 -19.84 0.76 -12.55
C ARG A 47 -20.34 2.19 -12.81
N PRO A 48 -20.76 2.53 -14.05
CA PRO A 48 -21.40 3.81 -14.34
C PRO A 48 -22.57 4.09 -13.37
N GLY A 49 -22.74 5.34 -12.95
CA GLY A 49 -23.79 5.75 -12.00
C GLY A 49 -23.59 5.32 -10.53
N MET A 50 -22.55 4.54 -10.21
CA MET A 50 -22.36 3.98 -8.86
C MET A 50 -21.33 4.73 -7.99
N ALA A 51 -20.90 5.93 -8.41
CA ALA A 51 -19.86 6.71 -7.73
C ALA A 51 -20.21 6.99 -6.25
N ASP A 52 -21.45 7.38 -5.97
CA ASP A 52 -21.93 7.71 -4.62
C ASP A 52 -21.90 6.50 -3.68
N ARG A 53 -22.37 5.36 -4.17
CA ARG A 53 -22.31 4.09 -3.44
C ARG A 53 -20.86 3.67 -3.19
N ALA A 54 -20.00 3.81 -4.19
CA ALA A 54 -18.58 3.53 -4.05
C ALA A 54 -17.92 4.44 -3.00
N ARG A 55 -18.19 5.76 -3.00
CA ARG A 55 -17.65 6.69 -1.99
C ARG A 55 -18.10 6.34 -0.57
N ARG A 56 -19.38 6.01 -0.37
CA ARG A 56 -19.89 5.56 0.93
C ARG A 56 -19.18 4.28 1.40
N TRP A 57 -19.09 3.28 0.52
CA TRP A 57 -18.40 2.03 0.83
C TRP A 57 -16.92 2.23 1.15
N ILE A 58 -16.21 3.05 0.36
CA ILE A 58 -14.78 3.34 0.59
C ILE A 58 -14.56 4.02 1.94
N ARG A 59 -15.41 4.98 2.32
CA ARG A 59 -15.34 5.62 3.64
C ARG A 59 -15.49 4.61 4.77
N ASP A 60 -16.49 3.74 4.67
CA ASP A 60 -16.74 2.72 5.70
C ASP A 60 -15.62 1.66 5.73
N PHE A 61 -15.08 1.30 4.56
CA PHE A 61 -13.93 0.41 4.44
C PHE A 61 -12.66 1.01 5.05
N ALA A 62 -12.38 2.29 4.75
CA ALA A 62 -11.20 2.98 5.25
C ALA A 62 -11.22 3.17 6.77
N THR A 63 -12.38 3.51 7.32
CA THR A 63 -12.53 3.73 8.77
C THR A 63 -12.52 2.46 9.59
N ARG A 64 -12.99 1.33 9.03
CA ARG A 64 -13.18 0.09 9.81
C ARG A 64 -12.15 -1.00 9.52
N ARG A 65 -11.53 -1.03 8.34
CA ARG A 65 -10.76 -2.19 7.87
C ARG A 65 -9.33 -1.87 7.48
N MET A 66 -9.05 -0.70 6.93
CA MET A 66 -7.69 -0.35 6.52
C MET A 66 -6.73 -0.36 7.72
N THR A 67 -5.48 -0.73 7.45
CA THR A 67 -4.44 -0.80 8.48
C THR A 67 -3.52 0.38 8.36
N SER A 68 -3.31 1.10 9.47
CA SER A 68 -2.32 2.19 9.52
C SER A 68 -0.91 1.66 9.77
N ALA A 69 0.10 2.47 9.45
CA ALA A 69 1.49 2.16 9.74
C ALA A 69 1.70 2.05 11.26
N ARG A 70 1.03 2.88 12.07
CA ARG A 70 1.09 2.77 13.54
C ARG A 70 0.53 1.45 14.04
N GLU A 71 -0.63 1.02 13.54
CA GLU A 71 -1.24 -0.27 13.92
C GLU A 71 -0.33 -1.44 13.57
N GLN A 72 0.20 -1.49 12.34
CA GLN A 72 1.14 -2.53 11.92
C GLN A 72 2.36 -2.59 12.85
N LEU A 73 2.93 -1.45 13.23
CA LEU A 73 4.09 -1.40 14.11
C LEU A 73 3.77 -1.86 15.53
N ALA A 74 2.60 -1.50 16.06
CA ALA A 74 2.11 -1.95 17.35
C ALA A 74 1.88 -3.46 17.37
N GLU A 75 1.24 -4.01 16.34
CA GLU A 75 1.05 -5.46 16.18
C GLU A 75 2.37 -6.21 16.06
N ALA A 76 3.34 -5.68 15.30
CA ALA A 76 4.66 -6.29 15.19
C ALA A 76 5.42 -6.28 16.52
N ALA A 77 5.29 -5.22 17.32
CA ALA A 77 5.86 -5.16 18.66
C ALA A 77 5.18 -6.17 19.62
N ALA A 78 3.85 -6.26 19.58
CA ALA A 78 3.09 -7.25 20.33
C ALA A 78 3.48 -8.67 19.95
N HIS A 79 3.60 -8.98 18.65
CA HIS A 79 4.01 -10.30 18.19
C HIS A 79 5.41 -10.67 18.69
N ARG A 80 6.38 -9.74 18.67
CA ARG A 80 7.72 -10.00 19.23
C ARG A 80 7.72 -10.29 20.73
N ARG A 81 6.88 -9.60 21.49
CA ARG A 81 6.81 -9.73 22.96
C ARG A 81 6.05 -10.98 23.42
N ARG A 82 4.95 -11.32 22.75
CA ARG A 82 3.95 -12.29 23.25
C ARG A 82 3.45 -13.26 22.19
N LYS A 83 4.09 -13.31 21.02
CA LYS A 83 3.70 -14.16 19.86
C LYS A 83 2.23 -13.99 19.45
N ALA A 84 1.61 -12.86 19.78
CA ALA A 84 0.22 -12.57 19.45
C ALA A 84 -0.01 -12.68 17.94
N ALA A 85 -1.09 -13.35 17.54
CA ALA A 85 -1.51 -13.37 16.16
C ALA A 85 -1.98 -11.97 15.74
N GLY A 86 -1.35 -11.41 14.71
CA GLY A 86 -1.79 -10.15 14.12
C GLY A 86 -3.08 -10.32 13.32
N ARG A 87 -3.76 -9.20 13.07
CA ARG A 87 -4.87 -9.16 12.11
C ARG A 87 -4.32 -9.11 10.68
N PRO A 88 -5.16 -9.43 9.68
CA PRO A 88 -4.81 -9.15 8.30
C PRO A 88 -4.51 -7.67 8.10
N ILE A 89 -3.50 -7.40 7.28
CA ILE A 89 -3.12 -6.06 6.85
C ILE A 89 -3.93 -5.73 5.60
N VAL A 90 -4.57 -4.57 5.60
CA VAL A 90 -5.47 -4.15 4.53
C VAL A 90 -5.04 -2.79 4.00
N ASN A 91 -4.81 -2.72 2.68
CA ASN A 91 -4.50 -1.49 1.96
C ASN A 91 -5.55 -1.22 0.87
N PHE A 92 -5.70 0.06 0.53
CA PHE A 92 -6.57 0.53 -0.54
C PHE A 92 -5.82 1.49 -1.45
N PHE A 93 -5.93 1.29 -2.75
CA PHE A 93 -5.25 2.07 -3.77
C PHE A 93 -6.24 2.59 -4.80
N LEU A 94 -6.03 3.82 -5.27
CA LEU A 94 -6.80 4.44 -6.35
C LEU A 94 -5.89 4.74 -7.54
N SER A 95 -6.36 4.40 -8.73
CA SER A 95 -5.73 4.88 -9.97
C SER A 95 -6.23 6.28 -10.30
N ALA A 96 -5.54 6.98 -11.20
CA ALA A 96 -6.02 8.28 -11.67
C ALA A 96 -7.43 8.22 -12.30
N LYS A 97 -7.78 7.09 -12.93
CA LYS A 97 -9.13 6.85 -13.44
C LYS A 97 -10.14 6.60 -12.32
N GLY A 98 -9.73 5.95 -11.23
CA GLY A 98 -10.55 5.78 -10.03
C GLY A 98 -10.92 7.10 -9.36
N TYR A 99 -9.97 8.02 -9.23
CA TYR A 99 -10.27 9.39 -8.75
C TYR A 99 -11.36 10.05 -9.61
N ARG A 100 -11.21 10.02 -10.94
CA ARG A 100 -12.20 10.59 -11.87
C ARG A 100 -13.56 9.89 -11.75
N ALA A 101 -13.58 8.56 -11.66
CA ALA A 101 -14.80 7.77 -11.53
C ALA A 101 -15.54 8.00 -10.22
N LEU A 102 -14.84 8.42 -9.16
CA LEU A 102 -15.45 8.79 -7.88
C LEU A 102 -15.95 10.25 -7.85
N GLY A 103 -15.55 11.09 -8.81
CA GLY A 103 -16.09 12.44 -9.05
C GLY A 103 -15.03 13.55 -9.00
N ALA A 104 -15.36 14.68 -9.65
CA ALA A 104 -14.44 15.81 -9.91
C ALA A 104 -13.95 16.58 -8.67
N ARG A 105 -14.54 16.33 -7.49
CA ARG A 105 -14.16 17.01 -6.23
C ARG A 105 -12.92 16.40 -5.56
N LEU A 106 -12.42 15.26 -6.05
CA LEU A 106 -11.23 14.66 -5.51
C LEU A 106 -9.99 15.22 -6.20
N GLU A 107 -9.11 15.81 -5.41
CA GLU A 107 -7.86 16.31 -5.94
C GLU A 107 -6.96 15.15 -6.39
N LEU A 108 -6.56 15.18 -7.65
CA LEU A 108 -5.76 14.14 -8.27
C LEU A 108 -4.27 14.33 -7.92
N PRO A 109 -3.57 13.31 -7.41
CA PRO A 109 -2.13 13.37 -7.18
C PRO A 109 -1.36 13.92 -8.39
N GLY A 110 -0.38 14.79 -8.13
CA GLY A 110 0.33 15.58 -9.14
C GLY A 110 1.29 14.84 -10.07
N ASP A 111 1.68 13.60 -9.77
CA ASP A 111 2.67 12.88 -10.57
C ASP A 111 2.13 12.60 -12.00
N PRO A 112 2.82 13.07 -13.06
CA PRO A 112 2.31 12.96 -14.42
C PRO A 112 2.22 11.50 -14.91
N ARG A 113 3.10 10.61 -14.44
CA ARG A 113 3.07 9.19 -14.81
C ARG A 113 1.88 8.48 -14.17
N PHE A 114 1.58 8.80 -12.91
CA PHE A 114 0.36 8.34 -12.24
C PHE A 114 -0.90 8.81 -12.98
N ARG A 115 -0.96 10.10 -13.34
CA ARG A 115 -2.10 10.68 -14.08
C ARG A 115 -2.32 10.06 -15.45
N ALA A 116 -1.23 9.71 -16.15
CA ALA A 116 -1.25 9.06 -17.45
C ALA A 116 -1.60 7.55 -17.36
N GLY A 117 -1.17 6.88 -16.29
CA GLY A 117 -1.39 5.47 -16.04
C GLY A 117 -0.42 4.55 -16.80
N MET A 118 -0.27 3.31 -16.31
CA MET A 118 0.74 2.35 -16.79
C MET A 118 0.65 2.05 -18.29
N LYS A 119 -0.56 2.00 -18.86
CA LYS A 119 -0.76 1.78 -20.31
C LYS A 119 -0.08 2.81 -21.21
N ARG A 120 0.15 4.04 -20.70
CA ARG A 120 0.86 5.11 -21.40
C ARG A 120 2.38 5.04 -21.22
N ALA A 121 2.87 4.28 -20.24
CA ALA A 121 4.30 4.10 -20.00
C ALA A 121 4.95 3.06 -20.93
N ARG A 122 4.14 2.31 -21.70
CA ARG A 122 4.56 1.16 -22.52
C ARG A 122 5.82 1.42 -23.34
N ALA A 123 5.83 2.47 -24.17
CA ALA A 123 6.96 2.75 -25.07
C ALA A 123 8.27 2.97 -24.31
N ARG A 124 8.19 3.63 -23.14
CA ARG A 124 9.35 3.89 -22.28
C ARG A 124 9.81 2.63 -21.54
N LEU A 125 8.88 1.80 -21.08
CA LEU A 125 9.18 0.58 -20.32
C LEU A 125 9.46 -0.64 -21.22
N LYS A 126 9.25 -0.49 -22.54
CA LYS A 126 9.32 -1.57 -23.53
C LYS A 126 8.35 -2.73 -23.24
N ASP A 127 7.20 -2.39 -22.63
CA ASP A 127 6.16 -3.37 -22.33
C ASP A 127 5.42 -3.83 -23.60
N PRO A 128 4.82 -5.04 -23.61
CA PRO A 128 3.93 -5.48 -24.68
C PRO A 128 2.67 -4.59 -24.79
N PRO A 129 1.97 -4.60 -25.94
CA PRO A 129 0.73 -3.85 -26.11
C PRO A 129 -0.34 -4.30 -25.09
N PRO A 130 -1.24 -3.41 -24.61
CA PRO A 130 -2.25 -3.78 -23.62
C PRO A 130 -3.17 -4.93 -24.03
N ALA A 131 -3.35 -5.17 -25.33
CA ALA A 131 -4.12 -6.32 -25.84
C ALA A 131 -3.48 -7.67 -25.48
N ALA A 132 -2.16 -7.71 -25.32
CA ALA A 132 -1.40 -8.90 -24.92
C ALA A 132 -1.34 -9.09 -23.40
N TRP A 133 -1.78 -8.12 -22.60
CA TRP A 133 -1.82 -8.28 -21.14
C TRP A 133 -2.89 -9.30 -20.75
N GLU A 134 -2.84 -9.84 -19.54
CA GLU A 134 -3.94 -10.66 -19.02
C GLU A 134 -5.26 -9.87 -18.95
N HIS A 135 -6.38 -10.56 -19.14
CA HIS A 135 -7.70 -9.97 -19.36
C HIS A 135 -8.05 -8.87 -18.32
N GLY A 136 -7.82 -9.13 -17.04
CA GLY A 136 -8.16 -8.20 -15.96
C GLY A 136 -7.40 -6.87 -15.96
N TYR A 137 -6.25 -6.80 -16.66
CA TYR A 137 -5.43 -5.59 -16.77
C TYR A 137 -5.64 -4.82 -18.07
N ARG A 138 -6.33 -5.41 -19.07
CA ARG A 138 -6.64 -4.76 -20.35
C ARG A 138 -7.59 -3.58 -20.17
N GLY A 139 -8.57 -3.72 -19.28
CA GLY A 139 -9.57 -2.69 -18.98
C GLY A 139 -9.09 -1.58 -18.03
N ASP A 140 -10.00 -0.70 -17.66
CA ASP A 140 -9.72 0.38 -16.72
C ASP A 140 -9.86 -0.07 -15.26
N VAL A 141 -8.71 -0.22 -14.60
CA VAL A 141 -8.66 -0.45 -13.15
C VAL A 141 -8.88 0.88 -12.44
N HIS A 142 -9.94 1.00 -11.64
CA HIS A 142 -10.22 2.19 -10.84
C HIS A 142 -9.52 2.13 -9.49
N ALA A 143 -9.51 0.94 -8.88
CA ALA A 143 -8.97 0.75 -7.55
C ALA A 143 -8.43 -0.67 -7.37
N ALA A 144 -7.58 -0.83 -6.37
CA ALA A 144 -7.11 -2.11 -5.90
C ALA A 144 -7.20 -2.19 -4.37
N ILE A 145 -7.49 -3.39 -3.87
CA ILE A 145 -7.42 -3.72 -2.45
C ILE A 145 -6.35 -4.79 -2.29
N LEU A 146 -5.44 -4.60 -1.34
CA LEU A 146 -4.48 -5.62 -0.92
C LEU A 146 -4.85 -6.10 0.46
N LEU A 147 -5.05 -7.41 0.57
CA LEU A 147 -5.26 -8.11 1.83
C LEU A 147 -4.05 -9.02 2.06
N ASN A 148 -3.43 -8.94 3.23
CA ASN A 148 -2.27 -9.76 3.59
C ASN A 148 -2.51 -10.46 4.92
N ASP A 149 -2.22 -11.76 5.00
CA ASP A 149 -2.41 -12.54 6.22
C ASP A 149 -1.39 -13.69 6.35
N ALA A 150 -1.10 -14.09 7.59
CA ALA A 150 -0.34 -15.31 7.87
C ALA A 150 -1.19 -16.58 7.71
N ARG A 151 -2.53 -16.46 7.69
CA ARG A 151 -3.48 -17.59 7.58
C ARG A 151 -4.28 -17.53 6.28
N ALA A 152 -3.95 -18.40 5.34
CA ALA A 152 -4.61 -18.49 4.02
C ALA A 152 -6.14 -18.60 4.12
N ALA A 153 -6.66 -19.47 4.99
CA ALA A 153 -8.10 -19.68 5.12
C ALA A 153 -8.85 -18.41 5.59
N ARG A 154 -8.25 -17.65 6.51
CA ARG A 154 -8.83 -16.37 6.97
C ARG A 154 -8.80 -15.33 5.86
N LEU A 155 -7.69 -15.26 5.13
CA LEU A 155 -7.51 -14.36 4.00
C LEU A 155 -8.55 -14.64 2.90
N ALA A 156 -8.74 -15.91 2.54
CA ALA A 156 -9.72 -16.32 1.53
C ALA A 156 -11.14 -15.90 1.92
N ARG A 157 -11.56 -16.13 3.18
CA ARG A 157 -12.88 -15.69 3.66
C ARG A 157 -13.05 -14.17 3.58
N GLN A 158 -12.01 -13.41 3.91
CA GLN A 158 -12.06 -11.95 3.84
C GLN A 158 -12.10 -11.43 2.40
N ALA A 159 -11.29 -12.01 1.52
CA ALA A 159 -11.30 -11.68 0.09
C ALA A 159 -12.68 -11.93 -0.52
N GLU A 160 -13.29 -13.07 -0.24
CA GLU A 160 -14.64 -13.38 -0.73
C GLU A 160 -15.71 -12.45 -0.17
N ARG A 161 -15.60 -12.06 1.11
CA ARG A 161 -16.48 -11.05 1.69
C ARG A 161 -16.36 -9.71 0.96
N VAL A 162 -15.14 -9.23 0.75
CA VAL A 162 -14.89 -7.97 0.02
C VAL A 162 -15.40 -8.09 -1.42
N ARG A 163 -15.14 -9.19 -2.11
CA ARG A 163 -15.63 -9.45 -3.48
C ARG A 163 -17.15 -9.36 -3.58
N ARG A 164 -17.88 -9.96 -2.63
CA ARG A 164 -19.36 -9.86 -2.58
C ARG A 164 -19.84 -8.43 -2.35
N GLU A 165 -19.22 -7.70 -1.43
CA GLU A 165 -19.55 -6.30 -1.17
C GLU A 165 -19.33 -5.40 -2.41
N LEU A 166 -18.22 -5.62 -3.13
CA LEU A 166 -17.91 -4.91 -4.37
C LEU A 166 -18.96 -5.17 -5.46
N GLY A 167 -19.52 -6.39 -5.52
CA GLY A 167 -20.56 -6.76 -6.50
C GLY A 167 -21.77 -5.82 -6.49
N GLY A 168 -22.05 -5.13 -5.37
CA GLY A 168 -23.11 -4.14 -5.27
C GLY A 168 -22.89 -2.86 -6.09
N PHE A 169 -21.67 -2.52 -6.51
CA PHE A 169 -21.37 -1.23 -7.16
C PHE A 169 -20.20 -1.25 -8.15
N ALA A 170 -19.45 -2.33 -8.21
CA ALA A 170 -18.24 -2.47 -9.01
C ALA A 170 -18.18 -3.83 -9.71
N THR A 171 -17.36 -3.90 -10.76
CA THR A 171 -16.95 -5.14 -11.40
C THR A 171 -15.54 -5.46 -10.92
N VAL A 172 -15.34 -6.64 -10.33
CA VAL A 172 -13.99 -7.16 -10.02
C VAL A 172 -13.38 -7.66 -11.33
N LEU A 173 -12.22 -7.12 -11.69
CA LEU A 173 -11.55 -7.35 -12.98
C LEU A 173 -10.56 -8.51 -12.91
N THR A 174 -9.79 -8.60 -11.82
CA THR A 174 -8.90 -9.73 -11.53
C THR A 174 -8.72 -9.90 -10.03
N VAL A 175 -8.33 -11.11 -9.63
CA VAL A 175 -7.99 -11.50 -8.27
C VAL A 175 -6.66 -12.24 -8.29
N GLU A 176 -5.59 -11.57 -7.86
CA GLU A 176 -4.27 -12.21 -7.73
C GLU A 176 -4.11 -12.79 -6.34
N ARG A 177 -3.48 -13.97 -6.27
CA ARG A 177 -3.17 -14.66 -5.02
C ARG A 177 -1.66 -14.82 -4.90
N GLY A 178 -1.08 -14.15 -3.91
CA GLY A 178 0.34 -14.25 -3.61
C GLY A 178 0.59 -15.22 -2.46
N ARG A 179 1.73 -15.93 -2.54
CA ARG A 179 2.30 -16.70 -1.45
C ARG A 179 3.80 -16.46 -1.41
N VAL A 180 4.38 -16.35 -0.21
CA VAL A 180 5.83 -16.34 -0.04
C VAL A 180 6.39 -17.74 -0.25
N TRP A 181 7.34 -17.88 -1.16
CA TRP A 181 8.12 -19.10 -1.38
C TRP A 181 9.36 -19.07 -0.51
N ARG A 182 9.80 -20.22 -0.03
CA ARG A 182 10.96 -20.32 0.86
C ARG A 182 11.89 -21.45 0.44
N ASP A 183 13.19 -21.24 0.57
CA ASP A 183 14.20 -22.28 0.40
C ASP A 183 14.27 -23.21 1.64
N ALA A 184 15.19 -24.19 1.60
CA ALA A 184 15.44 -25.11 2.71
C ALA A 184 15.92 -24.42 4.00
N ARG A 185 16.47 -23.20 3.91
CA ARG A 185 16.90 -22.36 5.04
C ARG A 185 15.81 -21.39 5.49
N HIS A 186 14.60 -21.54 4.94
CA HIS A 186 13.44 -20.71 5.23
C HIS A 186 13.57 -19.25 4.78
N GLU A 187 14.51 -18.93 3.89
CA GLU A 187 14.69 -17.61 3.30
C GLU A 187 13.64 -17.37 2.20
N PRO A 188 13.04 -16.17 2.10
CA PRO A 188 12.09 -15.87 1.05
C PRO A 188 12.78 -15.84 -0.31
N ILE A 189 12.26 -16.60 -1.27
CA ILE A 189 12.79 -16.71 -2.63
C ILE A 189 11.76 -16.31 -3.67
N GLU A 190 12.25 -15.91 -4.85
CA GLU A 190 11.43 -15.81 -6.06
C GLU A 190 11.46 -17.12 -6.87
N HIS A 191 10.79 -17.15 -8.02
CA HIS A 191 10.55 -18.39 -8.78
C HIS A 191 11.82 -19.05 -9.35
N PHE A 192 12.88 -18.28 -9.63
CA PHE A 192 14.17 -18.80 -10.06
C PHE A 192 15.04 -19.32 -8.90
N GLY A 193 14.56 -19.23 -7.65
CA GLY A 193 15.22 -19.79 -6.47
C GLY A 193 16.17 -18.84 -5.75
N TYR A 194 16.27 -17.58 -6.17
CA TYR A 194 17.12 -16.58 -5.53
C TYR A 194 16.41 -15.92 -4.35
N VAL A 195 17.18 -15.60 -3.30
CA VAL A 195 16.68 -14.84 -2.15
C VAL A 195 16.26 -13.45 -2.59
N ASP A 196 15.00 -13.10 -2.38
CA ASP A 196 14.41 -11.83 -2.79
C ASP A 196 14.19 -10.89 -1.58
N GLY A 197 14.15 -9.59 -1.85
CA GLY A 197 13.82 -8.57 -0.87
C GLY A 197 14.93 -8.25 0.14
N ARG A 198 16.18 -8.69 -0.10
CA ARG A 198 17.32 -8.47 0.81
C ARG A 198 17.71 -7.01 0.96
N SER A 199 17.74 -6.25 -0.14
CA SER A 199 18.13 -4.83 -0.17
C SER A 199 16.90 -3.94 -0.28
N GLN A 200 16.62 -3.18 0.79
CA GLN A 200 15.43 -2.33 0.89
C GLN A 200 15.79 -0.95 1.46
N PRO A 201 15.14 0.14 1.01
CA PRO A 201 15.28 1.43 1.68
C PRO A 201 14.71 1.36 3.10
N LEU A 202 15.49 1.79 4.08
CA LEU A 202 15.07 1.77 5.49
C LEU A 202 14.66 3.17 5.96
N PHE A 203 13.43 3.27 6.45
CA PHE A 203 12.84 4.52 6.94
C PHE A 203 12.82 4.60 8.48
N LEU A 204 12.57 3.47 9.13
CA LEU A 204 12.36 3.39 10.58
C LEU A 204 13.70 3.25 11.31
N LYS A 205 13.90 4.04 12.37
CA LYS A 205 15.12 4.00 13.20
C LYS A 205 15.44 2.59 13.71
N PRO A 206 14.48 1.81 14.26
CA PRO A 206 14.78 0.46 14.74
C PRO A 206 15.27 -0.50 13.65
N ASP A 207 14.81 -0.34 12.40
CA ASP A 207 15.22 -1.18 11.29
C ASP A 207 16.64 -0.81 10.83
N ILE A 208 16.95 0.48 10.77
CA ILE A 208 18.29 1.00 10.47
C ILE A 208 19.29 0.52 11.53
N ASP A 209 18.93 0.61 12.81
CA ASP A 209 19.78 0.18 13.92
C ASP A 209 20.00 -1.35 13.88
N LYS A 210 18.98 -2.13 13.53
CA LYS A 210 19.09 -3.59 13.38
C LYS A 210 20.02 -3.97 12.24
N GLU A 211 19.90 -3.33 11.08
CA GLU A 211 20.74 -3.65 9.92
C GLU A 211 22.22 -3.35 10.18
N LYS A 212 22.51 -2.23 10.86
CA LYS A 212 23.89 -1.87 11.27
C LYS A 212 24.54 -2.90 12.19
N LYS A 213 23.76 -3.55 13.06
CA LYS A 213 24.26 -4.56 14.02
C LYS A 213 24.52 -5.92 13.38
N ARG A 214 23.91 -6.23 12.23
CA ARG A 214 23.97 -7.55 11.58
C ARG A 214 25.20 -7.75 10.67
N GLU A 215 26.20 -6.86 10.76
CA GLU A 215 27.41 -6.82 9.91
C GLU A 215 27.16 -6.66 8.38
N GLY A 216 25.93 -6.79 7.91
CA GLY A 216 25.57 -6.84 6.48
C GLY A 216 25.89 -5.59 5.68
N ILE A 217 26.05 -4.43 6.32
CA ILE A 217 26.56 -3.19 5.72
C ILE A 217 27.21 -2.34 6.82
N GLY A 218 28.52 -2.47 7.02
CA GLY A 218 29.29 -1.41 7.67
C GLY A 218 29.19 -0.13 6.83
N PRO A 219 29.11 1.08 7.42
CA PRO A 219 29.00 2.35 6.69
C PRO A 219 30.16 2.65 5.72
N ARG A 220 31.15 1.76 5.62
CA ARG A 220 32.37 1.88 4.83
C ARG A 220 32.27 1.33 3.39
N ARG A 221 31.27 0.49 3.04
CA ARG A 221 31.15 -0.10 1.68
C ARG A 221 29.87 0.27 0.94
N TRP A 222 28.78 0.50 1.65
CA TRP A 222 27.54 1.06 1.13
C TRP A 222 27.06 2.10 2.15
N GLY A 223 26.84 3.34 1.70
CA GLY A 223 26.28 4.37 2.57
C GLY A 223 25.02 3.83 3.25
N SER A 224 24.86 4.07 4.55
CA SER A 224 23.74 3.54 5.35
C SER A 224 22.47 3.46 4.50
N PRO A 225 21.66 2.37 4.54
CA PRO A 225 20.42 2.24 3.75
C PRO A 225 19.34 3.30 4.08
N THR A 226 19.73 4.35 4.81
CA THR A 226 19.11 5.66 4.90
C THR A 226 19.01 6.31 3.53
N ARG A 227 17.78 6.43 3.04
CA ARG A 227 17.44 7.21 1.85
C ARG A 227 17.86 8.68 2.01
N SER A 228 18.49 9.24 0.98
CA SER A 228 18.61 10.70 0.80
C SER A 228 17.34 11.29 0.15
N LYS A 229 17.16 12.59 0.34
CA LYS A 229 15.94 13.41 0.44
C LYS A 229 14.81 13.35 -0.63
N ALA A 230 14.73 12.42 -1.60
CA ALA A 230 13.79 12.61 -2.73
C ALA A 230 13.00 11.43 -3.32
N SER A 231 13.10 10.16 -2.87
CA SER A 231 12.59 9.04 -3.71
C SER A 231 11.21 8.42 -3.39
N ALA A 232 10.33 9.05 -2.58
CA ALA A 232 8.83 8.89 -2.46
C ALA A 232 8.32 8.93 -1.00
N PRO A 233 7.05 9.36 -0.72
CA PRO A 233 5.95 9.73 -1.62
C PRO A 233 5.51 11.21 -1.57
N ALA A 234 4.62 11.58 -2.50
CA ALA A 234 4.12 12.92 -2.78
C ALA A 234 3.08 13.45 -1.76
N ARG A 235 2.89 14.77 -1.75
CA ARG A 235 1.97 15.53 -0.87
C ARG A 235 0.48 15.26 -1.16
N SER A 236 -0.35 15.41 -0.13
CA SER A 236 -1.82 15.56 -0.25
C SER A 236 -2.17 16.90 -0.90
N PRO A 237 -3.20 17.01 -1.75
CA PRO A 237 -3.29 18.14 -2.68
C PRO A 237 -4.02 19.39 -2.18
N SER A 238 -4.41 19.50 -0.91
CA SER A 238 -5.24 20.60 -0.42
C SER A 238 -4.45 21.88 -0.08
N ASP A 239 -3.62 22.34 -1.01
CA ASP A 239 -3.02 23.69 -1.00
C ASP A 239 -3.73 24.53 -2.08
N GLY A 240 -4.88 25.09 -1.72
CA GLY A 240 -5.63 26.04 -2.55
C GLY A 240 -6.90 26.53 -1.88
N SER A 241 -6.85 27.76 -1.36
CA SER A 241 -7.97 28.59 -0.86
C SER A 241 -8.88 28.01 0.25
N ARG A 242 -8.79 28.62 1.44
CA ARG A 242 -9.79 28.54 2.51
C ARG A 242 -11.03 29.35 2.12
N THR A 243 -12.16 28.69 1.90
CA THR A 243 -13.49 29.15 2.32
C THR A 243 -14.37 27.90 2.54
N ALA A 244 -14.94 27.78 3.74
CA ALA A 244 -15.78 26.64 4.11
C ALA A 244 -17.22 26.85 3.63
N PRO A 245 -17.86 25.91 2.91
CA PRO A 245 -19.31 25.92 2.77
C PRO A 245 -19.94 25.31 4.03
N ARG A 246 -20.85 26.08 4.65
CA ARG A 246 -21.80 25.59 5.65
C ARG A 246 -22.72 24.57 4.99
N TRP A 247 -22.87 23.41 5.62
CA TRP A 247 -23.85 22.40 5.23
C TRP A 247 -25.23 22.81 5.81
N ARG A 248 -26.20 23.06 4.93
CA ARG A 248 -27.62 22.77 5.15
C ARG A 248 -28.02 21.75 4.10
#